data_AF-A0A7X3LBE8-F1
#
_entry.id   AF-A0A7X3LBE8-F1
#
_cell.length_a   1.000
_cell.length_b   1.000
_cell.length_c   1.000
_cell.angle_alpha   90.00
_cell.angle_beta   90.00
_cell.angle_gamma   90.00
#
_symmetry.space_group_name_H-M   'P 1'
#
loop_
_entity.id
_entity.type
_entity.pdbx_description
1 polymer ?
#
loop_
_entity_poly.entity_id
_entity_poly.type
_entity_poly.pdbx_seq_one_letter_code
_entity_poly.pdbx_strand_id
1 'polypeptide(L)'
;MASTDPTSTSLQVNAFPMHRAEVLMRLRRRLRGRHTTLVSFAAKYHYVETQRRLAAAAAATGDFDTIESWSPDRLRETPYYRAHREILDRSRGAGNWAWKPYIIAEALERRRDGDFIVFTDTGMQAIGDDPMPPVAPLLTWLAGSERRVAVGVLHGKPQRVWTKRDCFVLMDCDSERYWEADQIQATWIAFMVSPATRHLVAEWLRYAGDARIVTDIPNEMGLPDLDGFIDHRFDQSILSNLIYKLDLEIAPLRQPSKQIRTLIEELETDTLVATRPSDNIALGKTWTASSASPWSGTTGIHGERTTGDPSFFFHTALERDPWFVLDLGAVTRVSEIRIYNRWGQLSERAQLMRVWLGETEDAYRLVFDAVDAHCHPGLPLHLRFDGVRMRYLKIDLDEEQHLHLDGIEIFAAHRDGDAAERA
;
A
#
# COMPACT_ATOMS: atom_id res chain seq x y z
N MET A 1 -44.95 -1.84 35.06
CA MET A 1 -44.84 -1.67 33.59
C MET A 1 -43.43 -1.18 33.32
N ALA A 2 -42.52 -2.12 33.04
CA ALA A 2 -41.15 -1.80 32.67
C ALA A 2 -41.19 -1.30 31.22
N SER A 3 -40.78 -0.04 31.02
CA SER A 3 -40.56 0.54 29.71
C SER A 3 -39.51 -0.31 28.99
N THR A 4 -39.95 -0.98 27.93
CA THR A 4 -39.09 -1.62 26.95
C THR A 4 -38.23 -0.56 26.30
N ASP A 5 -36.95 -0.54 26.65
CA ASP A 5 -35.92 0.25 26.00
C ASP A 5 -35.88 -0.18 24.51
N PRO A 6 -36.20 0.69 23.55
CA PRO A 6 -36.23 0.31 22.15
C PRO A 6 -34.80 0.07 21.69
N THR A 7 -34.44 -1.21 21.57
CA THR A 7 -33.36 -1.76 20.74
C THR A 7 -32.32 -0.73 20.30
N SER A 8 -31.26 -0.63 21.11
CA SER A 8 -29.98 -0.02 20.74
C SER A 8 -29.64 -0.37 19.30
N THR A 9 -29.82 0.59 18.39
CA THR A 9 -29.19 0.56 17.07
C THR A 9 -27.72 0.75 17.38
N SER A 10 -27.00 -0.36 17.65
CA SER A 10 -25.64 -0.32 18.16
C SER A 10 -24.75 0.39 17.15
N LEU A 11 -24.49 1.65 17.43
CA LEU A 11 -23.62 2.51 16.68
C LEU A 11 -22.20 1.96 16.81
N GLN A 12 -21.62 1.52 15.70
CA GLN A 12 -20.22 1.12 15.67
C GLN A 12 -19.38 2.35 15.34
N VAL A 13 -19.04 3.08 16.40
CA VAL A 13 -18.08 4.18 16.38
C VAL A 13 -16.70 3.55 16.12
N ASN A 14 -16.05 3.92 15.02
CA ASN A 14 -14.79 3.35 14.55
C ASN A 14 -14.89 1.91 14.00
N ALA A 15 -15.64 1.76 12.91
CA ALA A 15 -15.69 0.50 12.15
C ALA A 15 -14.44 0.23 11.31
N PHE A 16 -13.36 0.99 11.48
CA PHE A 16 -12.14 0.83 10.68
C PHE A 16 -11.57 -0.61 10.75
N PRO A 17 -11.43 -1.26 11.93
CA PRO A 17 -10.97 -2.65 11.98
C PRO A 17 -11.88 -3.63 11.23
N MET A 18 -13.20 -3.40 11.26
CA MET A 18 -14.18 -4.23 10.55
C MET A 18 -14.16 -3.99 9.04
N HIS A 19 -14.16 -2.73 8.60
CA HIS A 19 -14.01 -2.37 7.18
C HIS A 19 -12.72 -2.92 6.60
N ARG A 20 -11.62 -2.78 7.35
CA ARG A 20 -10.33 -3.38 7.00
C ARG A 20 -10.44 -4.90 6.83
N ALA A 21 -11.06 -5.59 7.78
CA ALA A 21 -11.25 -7.04 7.70
C ALA A 21 -12.12 -7.45 6.49
N GLU A 22 -13.20 -6.71 6.19
CA GLU A 22 -14.07 -6.96 5.04
C GLU A 22 -13.34 -6.73 3.71
N VAL A 23 -12.58 -5.64 3.58
CA VAL A 23 -11.77 -5.35 2.40
C VAL A 23 -10.74 -6.46 2.19
N LEU A 24 -9.97 -6.81 3.23
CA LEU A 24 -9.00 -7.92 3.15
C LEU A 24 -9.67 -9.25 2.76
N MET A 25 -10.84 -9.56 3.32
CA MET A 25 -11.60 -10.76 2.94
C MET A 25 -12.02 -10.74 1.46
N ARG A 26 -12.49 -9.60 0.94
CA ARG A 26 -12.86 -9.45 -0.48
C ARG A 26 -11.64 -9.61 -1.39
N LEU A 27 -10.50 -9.02 -1.02
CA LEU A 27 -9.25 -9.18 -1.77
C LEU A 27 -8.80 -10.65 -1.79
N ARG A 28 -8.77 -11.31 -0.63
CA ARG A 28 -8.46 -12.75 -0.52
C ARG A 28 -9.39 -13.62 -1.36
N ARG A 29 -10.68 -13.29 -1.41
CA ARG A 29 -11.66 -14.01 -2.25
C ARG A 29 -11.34 -13.85 -3.74
N ARG A 30 -10.91 -12.66 -4.19
CA ARG A 30 -10.49 -12.41 -5.59
C ARG A 30 -9.22 -13.18 -5.96
N LEU A 31 -8.32 -13.37 -4.99
CA LEU A 31 -7.06 -14.09 -5.17
C LEU A 31 -7.21 -15.62 -5.00
N ARG A 32 -8.40 -16.11 -4.64
CA ARG A 32 -8.65 -17.53 -4.39
C ARG A 32 -8.25 -18.39 -5.60
N GLY A 33 -7.47 -19.43 -5.33
CA GLY A 33 -6.98 -20.35 -6.36
C GLY A 33 -5.68 -19.91 -7.04
N ARG A 34 -5.12 -18.75 -6.69
CA ARG A 34 -3.78 -18.32 -7.08
C ARG A 34 -2.81 -18.59 -5.93
N HIS A 35 -1.76 -19.35 -6.21
CA HIS A 35 -0.83 -19.80 -5.18
C HIS A 35 0.18 -18.70 -4.88
N THR A 36 0.42 -18.39 -3.61
CA THR A 36 1.38 -17.36 -3.18
C THR A 36 2.56 -17.99 -2.46
N THR A 37 3.78 -17.67 -2.90
CA THR A 37 5.02 -18.18 -2.30
C THR A 37 5.89 -17.05 -1.77
N LEU A 38 6.25 -17.16 -0.49
CA LEU A 38 7.30 -16.33 0.10
C LEU A 38 8.65 -17.03 -0.06
N VAL A 39 9.65 -16.31 -0.54
CA VAL A 39 11.04 -16.78 -0.68
C VAL A 39 11.95 -15.88 0.16
N SER A 40 12.87 -16.48 0.90
CA SER A 40 13.86 -15.75 1.68
C SER A 40 15.17 -16.52 1.77
N PHE A 41 16.26 -15.85 2.14
CA PHE A 41 17.58 -16.47 2.31
C PHE A 41 18.31 -15.88 3.51
N ALA A 42 18.95 -16.72 4.31
CA ALA A 42 19.72 -16.30 5.49
C ALA A 42 21.11 -16.95 5.55
N ALA A 43 22.17 -16.14 5.42
CA ALA A 43 23.56 -16.55 5.58
C ALA A 43 24.18 -15.87 6.80
N LYS A 44 23.93 -16.42 8.00
CA LYS A 44 24.56 -16.18 9.33
C LYS A 44 23.50 -16.31 10.44
N TYR A 45 23.95 -16.57 11.67
CA TYR A 45 23.06 -16.84 12.81
C TYR A 45 21.99 -15.76 13.05
N HIS A 46 22.37 -14.47 13.05
CA HIS A 46 21.40 -13.39 13.29
C HIS A 46 20.36 -13.25 12.17
N TYR A 47 20.74 -13.56 10.92
CA TYR A 47 19.79 -13.57 9.80
C TYR A 47 18.85 -14.77 9.82
N VAL A 48 19.27 -15.91 10.38
CA VAL A 48 18.40 -17.08 10.55
C VAL A 48 17.26 -16.79 11.53
N GLU A 49 17.54 -16.08 12.62
CA GLU A 49 16.50 -15.66 13.56
C GLU A 49 15.51 -14.69 12.92
N THR A 50 16.00 -13.69 12.16
CA THR A 50 15.12 -12.80 11.39
C THR A 50 14.30 -13.57 10.35
N GLN A 51 14.88 -14.55 9.65
CA GLN A 51 14.16 -15.39 8.69
C GLN A 51 13.02 -16.20 9.35
N ARG A 52 13.26 -16.73 10.56
CA ARG A 52 12.23 -17.45 11.32
C ARG A 52 11.07 -16.55 11.72
N ARG A 53 11.37 -15.33 12.19
CA ARG A 53 10.35 -14.32 12.50
C ARG A 53 9.56 -13.92 11.26
N LEU A 54 10.23 -13.78 10.11
CA LEU A 54 9.57 -13.49 8.83
C LEU A 54 8.60 -14.61 8.47
N ALA A 55 9.07 -15.86 8.51
CA ALA A 55 8.25 -17.01 8.19
C ALA A 55 7.04 -17.13 9.13
N ALA A 56 7.23 -16.91 10.44
CA ALA A 56 6.14 -16.91 11.40
C ALA A 56 5.13 -15.79 11.14
N ALA A 57 5.60 -14.57 10.89
CA ALA A 57 4.73 -13.44 10.56
C ALA A 57 3.97 -13.66 9.25
N ALA A 58 4.62 -14.22 8.22
CA ALA A 58 4.01 -14.60 6.96
C ALA A 58 2.94 -15.67 7.12
N ALA A 59 3.21 -16.70 7.91
CA ALA A 59 2.23 -17.74 8.20
C ALA A 59 1.02 -17.15 8.94
N ALA A 60 1.24 -16.19 9.85
CA ALA A 60 0.18 -15.56 10.62
C ALA A 60 -0.77 -14.69 9.78
N THR A 61 -0.34 -14.19 8.61
CA THR A 61 -1.26 -13.44 7.73
C THR A 61 -2.31 -14.35 7.10
N GLY A 62 -1.99 -15.63 6.86
CA GLY A 62 -2.82 -16.56 6.11
C GLY A 62 -2.87 -16.28 4.59
N ASP A 63 -1.98 -15.42 4.08
CA ASP A 63 -1.94 -15.05 2.66
C ASP A 63 -0.92 -15.85 1.84
N PHE A 64 -0.09 -16.68 2.49
CA PHE A 64 0.96 -17.48 1.85
C PHE A 64 0.65 -18.97 1.92
N ASP A 65 0.63 -19.63 0.76
CA ASP A 65 0.45 -21.08 0.65
C ASP A 65 1.77 -21.83 0.87
N THR A 66 2.90 -21.20 0.53
CA THR A 66 4.23 -21.79 0.75
C THR A 66 5.22 -20.72 1.22
N ILE A 67 6.08 -21.11 2.17
CA ILE A 67 7.19 -20.29 2.65
C ILE A 67 8.49 -21.09 2.41
N GLU A 68 9.31 -20.64 1.48
CA GLU A 68 10.60 -21.22 1.13
C GLU A 68 11.76 -20.45 1.79
N SER A 69 12.24 -20.98 2.92
CA SER A 69 13.41 -20.46 3.63
C SER A 69 14.69 -21.13 3.13
N TRP A 70 15.48 -20.43 2.33
CA TRP A 70 16.76 -20.92 1.83
C TRP A 70 17.92 -20.63 2.80
N SER A 71 18.93 -21.48 2.76
CA SER A 71 20.17 -21.38 3.51
C SER A 71 21.39 -21.62 2.61
N PRO A 72 22.59 -21.19 3.01
CA PRO A 72 23.83 -21.52 2.31
C PRO A 72 24.03 -23.03 2.10
N ASP A 73 23.66 -23.85 3.08
CA ASP A 73 23.85 -25.31 2.99
C ASP A 73 22.96 -25.91 1.90
N ARG A 74 21.68 -25.50 1.85
CA ARG A 74 20.77 -25.89 0.77
C ARG A 74 21.27 -25.41 -0.59
N LEU A 75 21.78 -24.17 -0.66
CA LEU A 75 22.32 -23.63 -1.90
C LEU A 75 23.55 -24.44 -2.39
N ARG A 76 24.46 -24.84 -1.50
CA ARG A 76 25.67 -25.61 -1.83
C ARG A 76 25.39 -26.95 -2.50
N GLU A 77 24.24 -27.53 -2.24
CA GLU A 77 23.84 -28.82 -2.83
C GLU A 77 23.43 -28.70 -4.31
N THR A 78 23.15 -27.49 -4.78
CA THR A 78 22.56 -27.23 -6.10
C THR A 78 23.57 -27.30 -7.25
N PRO A 79 23.12 -27.65 -8.48
CA PRO A 79 23.96 -27.54 -9.68
C PRO A 79 24.44 -26.11 -9.95
N TYR A 80 23.59 -25.11 -9.68
CA TYR A 80 23.93 -23.69 -9.84
C TYR A 80 25.14 -23.31 -8.99
N TYR A 81 25.16 -23.73 -7.71
CA TYR A 81 26.32 -23.46 -6.86
C TYR A 81 27.62 -24.05 -7.42
N ARG A 82 27.57 -25.30 -7.90
CA ARG A 82 28.75 -25.97 -8.49
C ARG A 82 29.25 -25.27 -9.74
N ALA A 83 28.35 -24.77 -10.59
CA ALA A 83 28.68 -24.07 -11.82
C ALA A 83 29.24 -22.65 -11.57
N HIS A 84 28.83 -21.98 -10.50
CA HIS A 84 29.18 -20.57 -10.22
C HIS A 84 29.97 -20.39 -8.92
N ARG A 85 30.77 -21.39 -8.53
CA ARG A 85 31.59 -21.33 -7.29
C ARG A 85 32.49 -20.11 -7.21
N GLU A 86 33.04 -19.70 -8.34
CA GLU A 86 33.94 -18.53 -8.46
C GLU A 86 33.28 -17.24 -7.96
N ILE A 87 31.96 -17.14 -8.13
CA ILE A 87 31.15 -16.02 -7.65
C ILE A 87 30.64 -16.32 -6.25
N LEU A 88 30.06 -17.51 -6.03
CA LEU A 88 29.31 -17.84 -4.81
C LEU A 88 30.19 -18.12 -3.58
N ASP A 89 31.47 -18.45 -3.76
CA ASP A 89 32.44 -18.60 -2.66
C ASP A 89 32.98 -17.23 -2.18
N ARG A 90 32.64 -16.12 -2.85
CA ARG A 90 33.07 -14.76 -2.45
C ARG A 90 32.34 -14.30 -1.18
N SER A 91 33.07 -13.63 -0.28
CA SER A 91 32.56 -13.25 1.05
C SER A 91 31.49 -12.14 1.01
N ARG A 92 31.64 -11.16 0.11
CA ARG A 92 30.73 -10.01 0.01
C ARG A 92 29.36 -10.48 -0.45
N GLY A 93 28.32 -10.25 0.35
CA GLY A 93 26.95 -10.67 0.04
C GLY A 93 26.71 -12.18 -0.01
N ALA A 94 27.61 -12.99 0.55
CA ALA A 94 27.61 -14.45 0.42
C ALA A 94 27.53 -14.90 -1.04
N GLY A 95 28.38 -14.32 -1.90
CA GLY A 95 28.41 -14.59 -3.32
C GLY A 95 27.87 -13.46 -4.19
N ASN A 96 28.13 -12.20 -3.81
CA ASN A 96 27.65 -10.99 -4.49
C ASN A 96 26.14 -10.99 -4.77
N TRP A 97 25.36 -11.65 -3.89
CA TRP A 97 23.90 -11.85 -4.04
C TRP A 97 23.47 -12.58 -5.33
N ALA A 98 24.39 -13.20 -6.07
CA ALA A 98 24.10 -13.94 -7.31
C ALA A 98 23.20 -15.18 -7.09
N TRP A 99 23.04 -15.62 -5.83
CA TRP A 99 22.10 -16.67 -5.43
C TRP A 99 20.63 -16.22 -5.47
N LYS A 100 20.36 -14.92 -5.38
CA LYS A 100 19.00 -14.37 -5.27
C LYS A 100 18.12 -14.66 -6.49
N PRO A 101 18.54 -14.34 -7.73
CA PRO A 101 17.75 -14.72 -8.90
C PRO A 101 17.57 -16.23 -9.03
N TYR A 102 18.54 -17.04 -8.58
CA TYR A 102 18.45 -18.49 -8.64
C TYR A 102 17.34 -19.04 -7.73
N ILE A 103 17.30 -18.66 -6.46
CA ILE A 103 16.25 -19.16 -5.55
C ILE A 103 14.85 -18.66 -5.92
N ILE A 104 14.76 -17.48 -6.55
CA ILE A 104 13.50 -16.95 -7.10
C ILE A 104 13.10 -17.76 -8.34
N ALA A 105 14.06 -18.11 -9.22
CA ALA A 105 13.82 -18.96 -10.38
C ALA A 105 13.29 -20.34 -9.97
N GLU A 106 13.91 -20.98 -8.96
CA GLU A 106 13.46 -22.26 -8.40
C GLU A 106 12.01 -22.22 -7.89
N ALA A 107 11.63 -21.14 -7.22
CA ALA A 107 10.26 -20.96 -6.75
C ALA A 107 9.30 -20.77 -7.95
N LEU A 108 9.71 -19.98 -8.94
CA LEU A 108 8.93 -19.64 -10.12
C LEU A 108 8.72 -20.83 -11.08
N GLU A 109 9.67 -21.76 -11.18
CA GLU A 109 9.52 -23.00 -11.97
C GLU A 109 8.39 -23.90 -11.44
N ARG A 110 8.15 -23.88 -10.12
CA ARG A 110 7.10 -24.69 -9.46
C ARG A 110 5.74 -24.01 -9.44
N ARG A 111 5.59 -22.86 -10.11
CA ARG A 111 4.35 -22.07 -10.14
C ARG A 111 3.83 -21.93 -11.55
N ARG A 112 2.51 -21.83 -11.67
CA ARG A 112 1.84 -21.57 -12.94
C ARG A 112 1.63 -20.07 -13.11
N ASP A 113 1.31 -19.66 -14.33
CA ASP A 113 1.00 -18.26 -14.59
C ASP A 113 -0.26 -17.84 -13.82
N GLY A 114 -0.21 -16.63 -13.26
CA GLY A 114 -1.22 -16.09 -12.34
C GLY A 114 -0.97 -16.36 -10.85
N ASP A 115 -0.02 -17.23 -10.49
CA ASP A 115 0.46 -17.37 -9.11
C ASP A 115 1.33 -16.17 -8.72
N PHE A 116 1.76 -16.09 -7.46
CA PHE A 116 2.57 -14.97 -6.94
C PHE A 116 3.85 -15.44 -6.28
N ILE A 117 4.93 -14.68 -6.52
CA ILE A 117 6.18 -14.78 -5.79
C ILE A 117 6.38 -13.48 -5.01
N VAL A 118 6.68 -13.60 -3.73
CA VAL A 118 7.17 -12.52 -2.87
C VAL A 118 8.53 -12.95 -2.36
N PHE A 119 9.55 -12.14 -2.60
CA PHE A 119 10.89 -12.27 -2.05
C PHE A 119 11.14 -11.14 -1.07
N THR A 120 11.80 -11.44 0.05
CA THR A 120 12.40 -10.43 0.91
C THR A 120 13.70 -10.93 1.51
N ASP A 121 14.71 -10.06 1.54
CA ASP A 121 15.91 -10.25 2.32
C ASP A 121 15.56 -10.35 3.80
N THR A 122 16.40 -11.03 4.57
CA THR A 122 16.23 -11.22 6.03
C THR A 122 17.16 -10.29 6.83
N GLY A 123 17.56 -9.16 6.25
CA GLY A 123 18.43 -8.17 6.89
C GLY A 123 17.79 -7.53 8.13
N MET A 124 18.58 -6.90 9.02
CA MET A 124 18.13 -6.29 10.29
C MET A 124 16.98 -5.26 10.17
N GLN A 125 16.61 -4.83 8.96
CA GLN A 125 15.49 -3.91 8.69
C GLN A 125 14.26 -4.59 8.06
N ALA A 126 14.30 -5.90 7.80
CA ALA A 126 13.24 -6.62 7.11
C ALA A 126 11.99 -6.81 7.97
N ILE A 127 12.15 -6.81 9.29
CA ILE A 127 11.08 -6.92 10.27
C ILE A 127 11.55 -6.08 11.46
N GLY A 128 10.86 -4.98 11.75
CA GLY A 128 10.94 -4.40 13.09
C GLY A 128 10.32 -5.37 14.12
N ASP A 129 9.94 -4.87 15.28
CA ASP A 129 9.18 -5.67 16.24
C ASP A 129 7.74 -6.00 15.76
N ASP A 130 7.32 -5.45 14.61
CA ASP A 130 5.96 -5.52 14.09
C ASP A 130 5.80 -6.60 12.99
N PRO A 131 4.86 -7.57 13.12
CA PRO A 131 4.61 -8.63 12.13
C PRO A 131 4.26 -8.10 10.74
N MET A 132 4.74 -8.79 9.69
CA MET A 132 4.43 -8.49 8.28
C MET A 132 2.91 -8.24 8.07
N PRO A 133 2.51 -7.13 7.43
CA PRO A 133 1.09 -6.86 7.17
C PRO A 133 0.49 -7.86 6.17
N PRO A 134 -0.84 -8.03 6.14
CA PRO A 134 -1.52 -8.80 5.12
C PRO A 134 -1.12 -8.34 3.71
N VAL A 135 -0.70 -9.25 2.84
CA VAL A 135 -0.16 -8.91 1.51
C VAL A 135 -1.24 -8.86 0.43
N ALA A 136 -2.49 -9.20 0.75
CA ALA A 136 -3.60 -9.18 -0.20
C ALA A 136 -3.76 -7.87 -1.02
N PRO A 137 -3.54 -6.66 -0.46
CA PRO A 137 -3.52 -5.41 -1.23
C PRO A 137 -2.44 -5.40 -2.32
N LEU A 138 -1.22 -5.78 -1.96
CA LEU A 138 -0.09 -5.90 -2.88
C LEU A 138 -0.36 -6.92 -3.99
N LEU A 139 -0.80 -8.12 -3.63
CA LEU A 139 -1.10 -9.18 -4.61
C LEU A 139 -2.22 -8.78 -5.56
N THR A 140 -3.22 -8.05 -5.09
CA THR A 140 -4.31 -7.52 -5.93
C THR A 140 -3.79 -6.47 -6.90
N TRP A 141 -2.89 -5.58 -6.46
CA TRP A 141 -2.26 -4.62 -7.37
C TRP A 141 -1.42 -5.32 -8.44
N LEU A 142 -0.62 -6.32 -8.06
CA LEU A 142 0.17 -7.14 -8.99
C LEU A 142 -0.71 -7.87 -10.02
N ALA A 143 -1.89 -8.36 -9.61
CA ALA A 143 -2.82 -9.04 -10.50
C ALA A 143 -3.39 -8.13 -11.63
N GLY A 144 -3.27 -6.81 -11.50
CA GLY A 144 -3.82 -5.87 -12.47
C GLY A 144 -3.03 -5.73 -13.78
N SER A 145 -1.80 -6.24 -13.87
CA SER A 145 -1.02 -6.29 -15.11
C SER A 145 0.06 -7.36 -15.01
N GLU A 146 0.28 -8.09 -16.12
CA GLU A 146 1.34 -9.11 -16.22
C GLU A 146 2.75 -8.53 -16.16
N ARG A 147 2.89 -7.21 -16.32
CA ARG A 147 4.18 -6.48 -16.33
C ARG A 147 4.51 -5.83 -15.00
N ARG A 148 3.62 -5.94 -14.01
CA ARG A 148 3.82 -5.32 -12.69
C ARG A 148 4.84 -6.08 -11.86
N VAL A 149 5.82 -5.33 -11.36
CA VAL A 149 6.80 -5.81 -10.40
C VAL A 149 6.88 -4.80 -9.27
N ALA A 150 6.59 -5.26 -8.06
CA ALA A 150 6.71 -4.45 -6.87
C ALA A 150 8.16 -4.53 -6.36
N VAL A 151 8.83 -3.38 -6.35
CA VAL A 151 10.20 -3.19 -5.87
C VAL A 151 10.32 -1.80 -5.22
N GLY A 152 11.37 -1.59 -4.41
CA GLY A 152 11.69 -0.26 -3.92
C GLY A 152 12.45 0.56 -4.97
N VAL A 153 12.26 1.89 -4.98
CA VAL A 153 13.02 2.83 -5.81
C VAL A 153 13.85 3.74 -4.91
N LEU A 154 15.14 3.86 -5.18
CA LEU A 154 16.05 4.74 -4.45
C LEU A 154 16.11 6.10 -5.14
N HIS A 155 15.12 6.95 -4.90
CA HIS A 155 15.04 8.27 -5.53
C HIS A 155 16.28 9.14 -5.28
N GLY A 156 16.78 9.76 -6.36
CA GLY A 156 17.98 10.59 -6.34
C GLY A 156 19.26 9.78 -6.21
N LYS A 157 19.23 8.48 -6.53
CA LYS A 157 20.39 7.59 -6.56
C LYS A 157 20.55 7.04 -7.98
N PRO A 158 21.05 7.86 -8.92
CA PRO A 158 21.18 7.45 -10.32
C PRO A 158 22.11 6.23 -10.46
N GLN A 159 21.83 5.36 -11.42
CA GLN A 159 22.62 4.14 -11.60
C GLN A 159 24.09 4.42 -11.92
N ARG A 160 24.43 5.54 -12.58
CA ARG A 160 25.83 5.87 -12.97
C ARG A 160 26.82 5.85 -11.83
N VAL A 161 26.38 6.18 -10.61
CA VAL A 161 27.25 6.22 -9.43
C VAL A 161 27.26 4.89 -8.65
N TRP A 162 26.35 3.97 -8.97
CA TRP A 162 26.09 2.72 -8.22
C TRP A 162 26.21 1.43 -9.06
N THR A 163 26.53 1.55 -10.36
CA THR A 163 26.64 0.44 -11.30
C THR A 163 27.94 0.58 -12.09
N LYS A 164 28.79 -0.46 -12.04
CA LYS A 164 30.04 -0.46 -12.79
C LYS A 164 29.78 -0.49 -14.29
N ARG A 165 30.69 0.09 -15.07
CA ARG A 165 30.50 0.26 -16.52
C ARG A 165 30.27 -1.05 -17.25
N ASP A 166 31.02 -2.11 -16.91
CA ASP A 166 30.84 -3.43 -17.53
C ASP A 166 29.42 -3.96 -17.41
N CYS A 167 28.74 -3.70 -16.28
CA CYS A 167 27.36 -4.14 -16.08
C CYS A 167 26.42 -3.45 -17.09
N PHE A 168 26.63 -2.17 -17.39
CA PHE A 168 25.87 -1.50 -18.45
C PHE A 168 26.22 -2.05 -19.84
N VAL A 169 27.51 -2.17 -20.15
CA VAL A 169 28.00 -2.58 -21.48
C VAL A 169 27.54 -3.99 -21.82
N LEU A 170 27.78 -4.95 -20.94
CA LEU A 170 27.45 -6.36 -21.17
C LEU A 170 25.93 -6.63 -21.17
N MET A 171 25.14 -5.72 -20.59
CA MET A 171 23.68 -5.78 -20.60
C MET A 171 23.04 -4.98 -21.74
N ASP A 172 23.83 -4.32 -22.61
CA ASP A 172 23.32 -3.40 -23.63
C ASP A 172 22.43 -2.29 -23.01
N CYS A 173 22.89 -1.77 -21.88
CA CYS A 173 22.27 -0.70 -21.09
C CYS A 173 23.20 0.53 -21.00
N ASP A 174 24.13 0.68 -21.94
CA ASP A 174 25.18 1.70 -21.84
C ASP A 174 24.80 3.03 -22.49
N SER A 175 23.76 3.69 -21.95
CA SER A 175 23.30 5.01 -22.40
C SER A 175 22.71 5.83 -21.26
N GLU A 176 22.59 7.14 -21.49
CA GLU A 176 22.06 8.13 -20.52
C GLU A 176 20.71 7.71 -19.92
N ARG A 177 19.83 7.07 -20.72
CA ARG A 177 18.55 6.50 -20.25
C ARG A 177 18.72 5.61 -19.02
N TYR A 178 19.75 4.76 -18.99
CA TYR A 178 19.99 3.83 -17.90
C TYR A 178 20.87 4.45 -16.81
N TRP A 179 21.85 5.27 -17.21
CA TRP A 179 22.77 5.93 -16.29
C TRP A 179 22.06 6.88 -15.32
N GLU A 180 21.08 7.64 -15.84
CA GLU A 180 20.31 8.64 -15.09
C GLU A 180 19.10 8.05 -14.37
N ALA A 181 18.70 6.82 -14.69
CA ALA A 181 17.60 6.15 -14.00
C ALA A 181 17.96 5.91 -12.52
N ASP A 182 16.97 5.96 -11.64
CA ASP A 182 17.16 5.66 -10.22
C ASP A 182 17.54 4.18 -10.01
N GLN A 183 18.33 3.89 -8.99
CA GLN A 183 18.57 2.51 -8.57
C GLN A 183 17.29 1.87 -8.03
N ILE A 184 16.98 0.67 -8.49
CA ILE A 184 15.97 -0.19 -7.87
C ILE A 184 16.60 -0.84 -6.63
N GLN A 185 15.82 -1.03 -5.57
CA GLN A 185 16.25 -1.75 -4.39
C GLN A 185 15.84 -3.23 -4.48
N ALA A 186 16.82 -4.14 -4.50
CA ALA A 186 16.60 -5.59 -4.60
C ALA A 186 16.42 -6.28 -3.23
N THR A 187 15.91 -5.56 -2.22
CA THR A 187 15.69 -6.07 -0.86
C THR A 187 14.37 -6.79 -0.72
N TRP A 188 13.34 -6.31 -1.41
CA TRP A 188 12.04 -6.96 -1.48
C TRP A 188 11.54 -6.85 -2.91
N ILE A 189 10.94 -7.93 -3.41
CA ILE A 189 10.51 -8.06 -4.79
C ILE A 189 9.24 -8.88 -4.77
N ALA A 190 8.17 -8.40 -5.41
CA ALA A 190 6.98 -9.22 -5.58
C ALA A 190 6.42 -9.07 -6.98
N PHE A 191 5.94 -10.17 -7.56
CA PHE A 191 5.31 -10.15 -8.86
C PHE A 191 4.33 -11.31 -9.04
N MET A 192 3.41 -11.12 -9.98
CA MET A 192 2.61 -12.21 -10.50
C MET A 192 3.43 -13.01 -11.52
N VAL A 193 3.41 -14.33 -11.42
CA VAL A 193 4.05 -15.22 -12.38
C VAL A 193 3.35 -15.05 -13.73
N SER A 194 4.13 -14.66 -14.74
CA SER A 194 3.67 -14.37 -16.11
C SER A 194 4.83 -14.59 -17.08
N PRO A 195 4.58 -14.64 -18.40
CA PRO A 195 5.68 -14.69 -19.38
C PRO A 195 6.69 -13.56 -19.21
N ALA A 196 6.23 -12.36 -18.84
CA ALA A 196 7.10 -11.20 -18.63
C ALA A 196 8.00 -11.36 -17.39
N THR A 197 7.46 -11.85 -16.27
CA THR A 197 8.24 -11.99 -15.03
C THR A 197 9.13 -13.22 -15.05
N ARG A 198 8.75 -14.28 -15.77
CA ARG A 198 9.65 -15.39 -16.12
C ARG A 198 10.84 -14.91 -16.94
N HIS A 199 10.61 -14.08 -17.96
CA HIS A 199 11.68 -13.52 -18.77
C HIS A 199 12.62 -12.63 -17.95
N LEU A 200 12.06 -11.77 -17.08
CA LEU A 200 12.84 -10.96 -16.14
C LEU A 200 13.78 -11.83 -15.28
N VAL A 201 13.25 -12.86 -14.62
CA VAL A 201 14.03 -13.70 -13.70
C VAL A 201 15.07 -14.53 -14.45
N ALA A 202 14.74 -15.04 -15.65
CA ALA A 202 15.68 -15.78 -16.49
C ALA A 202 16.87 -14.92 -16.91
N GLU A 203 16.63 -13.70 -17.38
CA GLU A 203 17.70 -12.77 -17.74
C GLU A 203 18.51 -12.33 -16.51
N TRP A 204 17.85 -12.10 -15.38
CA TRP A 204 18.52 -11.74 -14.14
C TRP A 204 19.47 -12.85 -13.68
N LEU A 205 19.00 -14.11 -13.71
CA LEU A 205 19.83 -15.29 -13.41
C LEU A 205 21.01 -15.42 -14.37
N ARG A 206 20.77 -15.25 -15.67
CA ARG A 206 21.82 -15.32 -16.70
C ARG A 206 22.92 -14.30 -16.45
N TYR A 207 22.56 -13.04 -16.23
CA TYR A 207 23.53 -11.97 -15.98
C TYR A 207 24.21 -12.10 -14.61
N ALA A 208 23.51 -12.60 -13.59
CA ALA A 208 24.11 -12.89 -12.29
C ALA A 208 25.11 -14.06 -12.33
N GLY A 209 25.06 -14.90 -13.37
CA GLY A 209 26.04 -15.95 -13.61
C GLY A 209 27.37 -15.47 -14.23
N ASP A 210 27.47 -14.21 -14.67
CA ASP A 210 28.68 -13.63 -15.27
C ASP A 210 29.44 -12.78 -14.24
N ALA A 211 30.65 -13.22 -13.88
CA ALA A 211 31.48 -12.55 -12.88
C ALA A 211 31.83 -11.10 -13.27
N ARG A 212 31.95 -10.82 -14.57
CA ARG A 212 32.24 -9.48 -15.10
C ARG A 212 31.07 -8.54 -14.93
N ILE A 213 29.87 -9.04 -14.66
CA ILE A 213 28.67 -8.23 -14.45
C ILE A 213 28.39 -8.11 -12.97
N VAL A 214 28.30 -9.24 -12.25
CA VAL A 214 27.73 -9.27 -10.88
C VAL A 214 28.75 -9.04 -9.78
N THR A 215 30.05 -9.00 -10.06
CA THR A 215 31.09 -8.85 -9.03
C THR A 215 31.77 -7.48 -9.07
N ASP A 216 32.61 -7.21 -8.08
CA ASP A 216 33.44 -6.02 -7.97
C ASP A 216 34.83 -6.18 -8.61
N ILE A 217 35.01 -7.14 -9.53
CA ILE A 217 36.24 -7.19 -10.33
C ILE A 217 36.34 -5.94 -11.23
N PRO A 218 37.57 -5.45 -11.51
CA PRO A 218 37.80 -4.32 -12.41
C PRO A 218 37.14 -4.52 -13.77
N ASN A 219 36.78 -3.42 -14.44
CA ASN A 219 36.16 -3.49 -15.77
C ASN A 219 37.08 -4.16 -16.79
N GLU A 220 36.54 -5.10 -17.55
CA GLU A 220 37.22 -5.87 -18.59
C GLU A 220 36.84 -5.41 -20.01
N MET A 221 35.79 -4.60 -20.16
CA MET A 221 35.32 -4.13 -21.48
C MET A 221 36.11 -2.93 -22.03
N GLY A 222 37.20 -2.54 -21.37
CA GLY A 222 38.10 -1.46 -21.81
C GLY A 222 37.54 -0.05 -21.62
N LEU A 223 36.42 0.10 -20.91
CA LEU A 223 35.83 1.39 -20.57
C LEU A 223 35.95 1.66 -19.06
N PRO A 224 36.35 2.89 -18.65
CA PRO A 224 36.36 3.26 -17.25
C PRO A 224 34.94 3.37 -16.70
N ASP A 225 34.79 3.32 -15.38
CA ASP A 225 33.54 3.70 -14.73
C ASP A 225 33.17 5.15 -15.05
N LEU A 226 31.86 5.44 -14.99
CA LEU A 226 31.34 6.79 -15.22
C LEU A 226 31.82 7.76 -14.15
N ASP A 227 31.84 9.05 -14.50
CA ASP A 227 32.20 10.10 -13.56
C ASP A 227 31.32 10.08 -12.31
N GLY A 228 31.96 10.18 -11.14
CA GLY A 228 31.30 10.07 -9.84
C GLY A 228 30.94 8.65 -9.39
N PHE A 229 31.43 7.59 -10.04
CA PHE A 229 31.23 6.21 -9.57
C PHE A 229 31.68 6.00 -8.12
N ILE A 230 30.83 5.35 -7.31
CA ILE A 230 31.04 5.13 -5.88
C ILE A 230 31.29 3.65 -5.59
N ASP A 231 30.38 2.77 -5.99
CA ASP A 231 30.42 1.34 -5.68
C ASP A 231 29.49 0.56 -6.62
N HIS A 232 29.70 -0.74 -6.80
CA HIS A 232 28.82 -1.58 -7.61
C HIS A 232 27.77 -2.28 -6.75
N ARG A 233 26.51 -2.26 -7.19
CA ARG A 233 25.37 -2.88 -6.48
C ARG A 233 25.02 -4.31 -6.92
N PHE A 234 25.87 -4.98 -7.69
CA PHE A 234 25.77 -6.43 -7.96
C PHE A 234 24.42 -6.82 -8.60
N ASP A 235 23.73 -7.84 -8.06
CA ASP A 235 22.41 -8.29 -8.51
C ASP A 235 21.39 -7.15 -8.63
N GLN A 236 21.47 -6.14 -7.75
CA GLN A 236 20.60 -4.98 -7.77
C GLN A 236 20.84 -4.08 -9.00
N SER A 237 22.09 -3.92 -9.43
CA SER A 237 22.39 -3.21 -10.68
C SER A 237 21.81 -3.93 -11.89
N ILE A 238 21.88 -5.27 -11.89
CA ILE A 238 21.29 -6.10 -12.94
C ILE A 238 19.76 -5.94 -12.95
N LEU A 239 19.12 -6.06 -11.79
CA LEU A 239 17.66 -5.90 -11.67
C LEU A 239 17.21 -4.51 -12.13
N SER A 240 17.94 -3.46 -11.75
CA SER A 240 17.65 -2.08 -12.16
C SER A 240 17.68 -1.94 -13.68
N ASN A 241 18.77 -2.36 -14.32
CA ASN A 241 18.89 -2.36 -15.78
C ASN A 241 17.75 -3.15 -16.45
N LEU A 242 17.40 -4.33 -15.93
CA LEU A 242 16.32 -5.15 -16.50
C LEU A 242 14.94 -4.50 -16.36
N ILE A 243 14.62 -3.88 -15.23
CA ILE A 243 13.32 -3.19 -15.05
C ILE A 243 13.15 -2.08 -16.09
N TYR A 244 14.18 -1.26 -16.30
CA TYR A 244 14.14 -0.18 -17.28
C TYR A 244 14.24 -0.66 -18.73
N LYS A 245 15.02 -1.72 -18.99
CA LYS A 245 15.20 -2.30 -20.33
C LYS A 245 13.94 -3.01 -20.82
N LEU A 246 13.30 -3.75 -19.92
CA LEU A 246 12.08 -4.50 -20.21
C LEU A 246 10.80 -3.67 -20.07
N ASP A 247 10.91 -2.40 -19.65
CA ASP A 247 9.80 -1.45 -19.47
C ASP A 247 8.69 -2.01 -18.55
N LEU A 248 9.10 -2.52 -17.38
CA LEU A 248 8.21 -3.12 -16.40
C LEU A 248 7.51 -2.05 -15.55
N GLU A 249 6.27 -2.32 -15.18
CA GLU A 249 5.46 -1.42 -14.37
C GLU A 249 5.84 -1.58 -12.89
N ILE A 250 6.38 -0.51 -12.28
CA ILE A 250 6.68 -0.48 -10.85
C ILE A 250 5.58 0.25 -10.07
N ALA A 251 5.44 -0.07 -8.78
CA ALA A 251 4.44 0.56 -7.94
C ALA A 251 4.75 2.06 -7.74
N PRO A 252 3.75 2.94 -7.82
CA PRO A 252 3.92 4.35 -7.52
C PRO A 252 3.97 4.55 -6.00
N LEU A 253 5.14 4.29 -5.40
CA LEU A 253 5.37 4.64 -4.00
C LEU A 253 5.34 6.16 -3.83
N ARG A 254 4.55 6.66 -2.88
CA ARG A 254 4.53 8.11 -2.58
C ARG A 254 5.81 8.55 -1.88
N GLN A 255 6.49 7.64 -1.17
CA GLN A 255 7.77 7.87 -0.54
C GLN A 255 8.75 6.72 -0.78
N PRO A 256 10.05 7.01 -1.00
CA PRO A 256 11.06 5.97 -1.07
C PRO A 256 11.12 5.21 0.25
N SER A 257 10.91 3.90 0.21
CA SER A 257 10.95 3.04 1.38
C SER A 257 11.79 1.79 1.14
N LYS A 258 12.53 1.42 2.17
CA LYS A 258 13.30 0.16 2.22
C LYS A 258 12.44 -1.03 2.60
N GLN A 259 11.18 -0.82 2.98
CA GLN A 259 10.31 -1.83 3.55
C GLN A 259 9.10 -2.05 2.65
N ILE A 260 8.83 -3.31 2.31
CA ILE A 260 7.64 -3.73 1.56
C ILE A 260 6.34 -3.30 2.26
N ARG A 261 6.38 -3.21 3.61
CA ARG A 261 5.29 -2.74 4.45
C ARG A 261 4.73 -1.40 3.99
N THR A 262 5.57 -0.42 3.69
CA THR A 262 5.12 0.91 3.28
C THR A 262 4.26 0.83 2.01
N LEU A 263 4.68 0.04 1.02
CA LEU A 263 3.88 -0.17 -0.18
C LEU A 263 2.55 -0.85 0.15
N ILE A 264 2.57 -1.89 0.98
CA ILE A 264 1.36 -2.63 1.37
C ILE A 264 0.38 -1.69 2.08
N GLU A 265 0.85 -0.87 3.01
CA GLU A 265 0.03 0.10 3.76
C GLU A 265 -0.54 1.21 2.85
N GLU A 266 0.23 1.71 1.88
CA GLU A 266 -0.26 2.66 0.88
C GLU A 266 -1.35 2.02 0.00
N LEU A 267 -1.11 0.82 -0.52
CA LEU A 267 -2.09 0.09 -1.34
C LEU A 267 -3.35 -0.31 -0.55
N GLU A 268 -3.18 -0.68 0.73
CA GLU A 268 -4.28 -0.97 1.64
C GLU A 268 -5.12 0.28 1.86
N THR A 269 -4.48 1.40 2.18
CA THR A 269 -5.14 2.70 2.36
C THR A 269 -5.93 3.09 1.12
N ASP A 270 -5.33 3.01 -0.06
CA ASP A 270 -5.99 3.33 -1.33
C ASP A 270 -7.19 2.41 -1.59
N THR A 271 -7.07 1.13 -1.24
CA THR A 271 -8.18 0.17 -1.39
C THR A 271 -9.31 0.44 -0.39
N LEU A 272 -8.97 0.79 0.86
CA LEU A 272 -9.92 1.12 1.91
C LEU A 272 -10.73 2.36 1.54
N VAL A 273 -10.07 3.36 0.95
CA VAL A 273 -10.70 4.60 0.46
C VAL A 273 -11.57 4.33 -0.77
N ALA A 274 -11.10 3.55 -1.74
CA ALA A 274 -11.81 3.34 -3.01
C ALA A 274 -13.04 2.43 -2.92
N THR A 275 -13.11 1.53 -1.92
CA THR A 275 -14.20 0.54 -1.84
C THR A 275 -15.48 1.20 -1.33
N ARG A 276 -16.48 1.43 -2.19
CA ARG A 276 -17.80 1.99 -1.81
C ARG A 276 -18.88 0.91 -1.74
N PRO A 277 -19.75 0.88 -0.72
CA PRO A 277 -20.86 -0.08 -0.64
C PRO A 277 -22.02 0.25 -1.60
N SER A 278 -22.27 1.53 -1.87
CA SER A 278 -23.28 2.04 -2.81
C SER A 278 -22.82 3.35 -3.44
N ASP A 279 -23.69 3.99 -4.23
CA ASP A 279 -23.49 5.38 -4.65
C ASP A 279 -23.50 6.33 -3.45
N ASN A 280 -22.74 7.43 -3.55
CA ASN A 280 -22.70 8.48 -2.53
C ASN A 280 -23.96 9.36 -2.63
N ILE A 281 -24.90 9.19 -1.70
CA ILE A 281 -26.17 9.92 -1.67
C ILE A 281 -26.03 11.36 -1.13
N ALA A 282 -24.85 11.74 -0.65
CA ALA A 282 -24.55 13.12 -0.26
C ALA A 282 -24.30 14.03 -1.46
N LEU A 283 -23.94 13.49 -2.64
CA LEU A 283 -23.67 14.31 -3.82
C LEU A 283 -24.93 15.06 -4.28
N GLY A 284 -24.76 16.34 -4.64
CA GLY A 284 -25.84 17.22 -5.07
C GLY A 284 -26.76 17.70 -3.93
N LYS A 285 -26.43 17.39 -2.67
CA LYS A 285 -27.22 17.79 -1.50
C LYS A 285 -26.77 19.14 -0.95
N THR A 286 -27.68 19.86 -0.33
CA THR A 286 -27.39 21.20 0.21
C THR A 286 -26.74 21.09 1.57
N TRP A 287 -25.83 22.01 1.87
CA TRP A 287 -25.24 22.15 3.18
C TRP A 287 -25.25 23.60 3.66
N THR A 288 -25.17 23.78 4.97
CA THR A 288 -25.00 25.06 5.66
C THR A 288 -23.89 24.94 6.71
N ALA A 289 -23.27 26.06 7.06
CA ALA A 289 -22.24 26.15 8.08
C ALA A 289 -22.45 27.38 8.98
N SER A 290 -21.91 27.33 10.20
CA SER A 290 -22.01 28.39 11.21
C SER A 290 -21.50 29.74 10.72
N SER A 291 -20.38 29.72 10.02
CA SER A 291 -19.72 30.88 9.45
C SER A 291 -18.93 30.48 8.21
N ALA A 292 -18.30 31.46 7.57
CA ALA A 292 -17.43 31.24 6.44
C ALA A 292 -16.14 32.05 6.60
N SER A 293 -15.03 31.42 6.24
CA SER A 293 -13.78 32.13 5.97
C SER A 293 -13.91 32.99 4.69
N PRO A 294 -12.97 33.91 4.42
CA PRO A 294 -12.96 34.72 3.19
C PRO A 294 -12.91 33.90 1.88
N TRP A 295 -12.61 32.60 1.95
CA TRP A 295 -12.43 31.71 0.81
C TRP A 295 -13.55 30.67 0.66
N SER A 296 -14.64 30.78 1.44
CA SER A 296 -15.76 29.81 1.48
C SER A 296 -17.10 30.53 1.58
N GLY A 297 -18.19 29.81 1.35
CA GLY A 297 -19.56 30.24 1.67
C GLY A 297 -20.07 29.63 2.98
N THR A 298 -21.19 30.16 3.49
CA THR A 298 -21.97 29.56 4.61
C THR A 298 -23.01 28.56 4.14
N THR A 299 -23.25 28.46 2.84
CA THR A 299 -24.16 27.49 2.22
C THR A 299 -23.58 27.01 0.90
N GLY A 300 -23.98 25.83 0.43
CA GLY A 300 -23.55 25.31 -0.86
C GLY A 300 -24.19 23.98 -1.22
N ILE A 301 -23.75 23.42 -2.35
CA ILE A 301 -24.14 22.09 -2.84
C ILE A 301 -22.92 21.17 -2.72
N HIS A 302 -23.10 20.02 -2.08
CA HIS A 302 -22.03 19.05 -1.89
C HIS A 302 -21.67 18.37 -3.21
N GLY A 303 -20.37 18.31 -3.52
CA GLY A 303 -19.86 17.91 -4.82
C GLY A 303 -19.48 19.09 -5.73
N GLU A 304 -19.94 20.31 -5.41
CA GLU A 304 -19.41 21.55 -5.97
C GLU A 304 -18.35 22.11 -5.02
N ARG A 305 -17.20 22.54 -5.53
CA ARG A 305 -16.18 23.19 -4.71
C ARG A 305 -16.55 24.66 -4.53
N THR A 306 -16.77 25.07 -3.29
CA THR A 306 -17.00 26.50 -2.96
C THR A 306 -15.71 27.29 -2.76
N THR A 307 -14.56 26.64 -2.92
CA THR A 307 -13.23 27.16 -2.58
C THR A 307 -12.25 26.91 -3.74
N GLY A 308 -11.19 27.71 -3.84
CA GLY A 308 -10.11 27.51 -4.81
C GLY A 308 -9.04 26.51 -4.36
N ASP A 309 -9.08 26.06 -3.10
CA ASP A 309 -8.12 25.12 -2.51
C ASP A 309 -8.65 23.68 -2.67
N PRO A 310 -7.88 22.75 -3.28
CA PRO A 310 -8.34 21.38 -3.46
C PRO A 310 -8.45 20.57 -2.16
N SER A 311 -7.97 21.07 -1.02
CA SER A 311 -7.90 20.34 0.26
C SER A 311 -9.14 20.39 1.14
N PHE A 312 -10.12 21.23 0.82
CA PHE A 312 -11.40 21.30 1.53
C PHE A 312 -12.52 21.80 0.62
N PHE A 313 -13.76 21.40 0.89
CA PHE A 313 -14.93 21.87 0.13
C PHE A 313 -15.68 23.03 0.80
N PHE A 314 -15.47 23.23 2.10
CA PHE A 314 -15.94 24.39 2.90
C PHE A 314 -14.93 24.72 4.00
N HIS A 315 -15.01 25.94 4.55
CA HIS A 315 -14.13 26.38 5.63
C HIS A 315 -14.79 27.51 6.46
N THR A 316 -15.02 27.27 7.75
CA THR A 316 -15.59 28.28 8.67
C THR A 316 -14.57 29.35 9.05
N ALA A 317 -15.02 30.47 9.63
CA ALA A 317 -14.13 31.38 10.34
C ALA A 317 -13.54 30.70 11.59
N LEU A 318 -12.56 31.35 12.23
CA LEU A 318 -12.13 30.93 13.56
C LEU A 318 -13.23 31.36 14.54
N GLU A 319 -13.89 30.39 15.16
CA GLU A 319 -14.96 30.66 16.10
C GLU A 319 -15.08 29.53 17.12
N ARG A 320 -15.85 29.78 18.18
CA ARG A 320 -16.17 28.77 19.18
C ARG A 320 -17.30 27.86 18.67
N ASP A 321 -17.07 26.56 18.80
CA ASP A 321 -18.02 25.50 18.44
C ASP A 321 -18.54 25.60 16.99
N PRO A 322 -17.64 25.73 15.99
CA PRO A 322 -18.03 25.83 14.58
C PRO A 322 -18.79 24.57 14.14
N TRP A 323 -19.77 24.74 13.26
CA TRP A 323 -20.60 23.62 12.81
C TRP A 323 -20.88 23.64 11.31
N PHE A 324 -21.19 22.46 10.81
CA PHE A 324 -21.62 22.16 9.44
C PHE A 324 -22.83 21.23 9.48
N VAL A 325 -23.83 21.48 8.63
CA VAL A 325 -25.01 20.62 8.47
C VAL A 325 -25.23 20.32 6.99
N LEU A 326 -25.33 19.03 6.65
CA LEU A 326 -25.74 18.54 5.33
C LEU A 326 -27.18 18.04 5.40
N ASP A 327 -28.04 18.48 4.47
CA ASP A 327 -29.43 18.04 4.34
C ASP A 327 -29.59 17.10 3.13
N LEU A 328 -29.91 15.82 3.39
CA LEU A 328 -30.20 14.82 2.35
C LEU A 328 -31.49 15.11 1.55
N GLY A 329 -32.31 16.05 2.03
CA GLY A 329 -33.61 16.46 1.47
C GLY A 329 -34.79 15.59 1.92
N ALA A 330 -34.53 14.34 2.34
CA ALA A 330 -35.54 13.43 2.87
C ALA A 330 -34.93 12.45 3.87
N VAL A 331 -35.76 11.96 4.80
CA VAL A 331 -35.34 10.91 5.75
C VAL A 331 -35.03 9.63 4.98
N THR A 332 -33.78 9.18 5.11
CA THR A 332 -33.22 8.04 4.37
C THR A 332 -32.62 7.03 5.35
N ARG A 333 -32.67 5.74 5.01
CA ARG A 333 -31.92 4.70 5.75
C ARG A 333 -30.48 4.68 5.26
N VAL A 334 -29.54 4.95 6.16
CA VAL A 334 -28.11 5.03 5.90
C VAL A 334 -27.40 3.88 6.59
N SER A 335 -26.48 3.22 5.89
CA SER A 335 -25.66 2.14 6.44
C SER A 335 -24.24 2.59 6.77
N GLU A 336 -23.73 3.62 6.09
CA GLU A 336 -22.35 4.08 6.27
C GLU A 336 -22.21 5.57 5.96
N ILE A 337 -21.40 6.26 6.76
CA ILE A 337 -20.95 7.65 6.55
C ILE A 337 -19.43 7.66 6.62
N ARG A 338 -18.79 8.31 5.65
CA ARG A 338 -17.36 8.58 5.62
C ARG A 338 -17.11 10.07 5.63
N ILE A 339 -16.29 10.52 6.58
CA ILE A 339 -15.90 11.93 6.69
C ILE A 339 -14.40 12.02 6.42
N TYR A 340 -14.04 12.76 5.39
CA TYR A 340 -12.67 12.96 4.95
C TYR A 340 -12.16 14.27 5.54
N ASN A 341 -11.18 14.15 6.44
CA ASN A 341 -10.49 15.31 6.98
C ASN A 341 -9.63 15.97 5.89
N ARG A 342 -9.26 17.23 6.10
CA ARG A 342 -8.32 17.94 5.23
C ARG A 342 -7.02 17.14 5.10
N TRP A 343 -6.61 16.90 3.86
CA TRP A 343 -5.32 16.25 3.58
C TRP A 343 -4.17 17.26 3.66
N GLY A 344 -3.06 16.88 4.29
CA GLY A 344 -1.87 17.71 4.43
C GLY A 344 -1.78 18.47 5.77
N GLN A 345 -1.35 19.73 5.72
CA GLN A 345 -1.17 20.56 6.92
C GLN A 345 -2.52 20.94 7.54
N LEU A 346 -2.55 21.14 8.86
CA LEU A 346 -3.70 21.59 9.63
C LEU A 346 -4.82 20.55 9.79
N SER A 347 -4.53 19.27 9.48
CA SER A 347 -5.45 18.15 9.72
C SER A 347 -5.77 17.94 11.20
N GLU A 348 -4.88 18.36 12.09
CA GLU A 348 -5.05 18.32 13.55
C GLU A 348 -6.22 19.17 14.06
N ARG A 349 -6.73 20.12 13.26
CA ARG A 349 -7.85 20.98 13.66
C ARG A 349 -9.19 20.26 13.84
N ALA A 350 -9.31 19.02 13.33
CA ALA A 350 -10.49 18.18 13.54
C ALA A 350 -10.37 17.25 14.76
N GLN A 351 -9.41 17.49 15.66
CA GLN A 351 -9.11 16.62 16.80
C GLN A 351 -10.24 16.48 17.83
N LEU A 352 -11.13 17.48 17.96
CA LEU A 352 -12.31 17.45 18.84
C LEU A 352 -13.62 17.42 18.05
N MET A 353 -13.62 16.71 16.92
CA MET A 353 -14.80 16.56 16.05
C MET A 353 -15.88 15.69 16.70
N ARG A 354 -17.12 16.17 16.61
CA ARG A 354 -18.33 15.40 16.93
C ARG A 354 -19.23 15.27 15.71
N VAL A 355 -19.90 14.13 15.61
CA VAL A 355 -20.84 13.86 14.51
C VAL A 355 -22.21 13.55 15.09
N TRP A 356 -23.24 14.19 14.51
CA TRP A 356 -24.61 14.09 14.96
C TRP A 356 -25.56 13.80 13.80
N LEU A 357 -26.60 13.02 14.05
CA LEU A 357 -27.65 12.70 13.06
C LEU A 357 -29.00 13.21 13.53
N GLY A 358 -29.80 13.76 12.62
CA GLY A 358 -31.18 14.20 12.88
C GLY A 358 -32.14 13.79 11.77
N GLU A 359 -33.39 13.48 12.13
CA GLU A 359 -34.49 13.35 11.15
C GLU A 359 -35.16 14.70 10.88
N THR A 360 -35.09 15.61 11.86
CA THR A 360 -35.58 16.99 11.79
C THR A 360 -34.43 17.97 12.08
N GLU A 361 -34.61 19.24 11.74
CA GLU A 361 -33.57 20.26 11.84
C GLU A 361 -33.21 20.64 13.28
N ASP A 362 -34.12 20.38 14.25
CA ASP A 362 -33.96 20.77 15.65
C ASP A 362 -33.60 19.61 16.60
N ALA A 363 -33.54 18.37 16.10
CA ALA A 363 -33.37 17.18 16.93
C ALA A 363 -32.23 16.30 16.42
N TYR A 364 -31.06 16.48 17.03
CA TYR A 364 -29.85 15.71 16.72
C TYR A 364 -29.50 14.71 17.84
N ARG A 365 -28.96 13.56 17.43
CA ARG A 365 -28.37 12.55 18.32
C ARG A 365 -26.87 12.44 18.03
N LEU A 366 -26.05 12.52 19.08
CA LEU A 366 -24.61 12.29 18.98
C LEU A 366 -24.33 10.85 18.54
N VAL A 367 -23.48 10.69 17.53
CA VAL A 367 -23.08 9.38 16.98
C VAL A 367 -21.58 9.19 16.86
N PHE A 368 -20.78 10.21 17.18
CA PHE A 368 -19.33 10.08 17.29
C PHE A 368 -18.81 11.26 18.09
N ASP A 369 -17.85 11.00 18.97
CA ASP A 369 -17.09 12.01 19.68
C ASP A 369 -15.60 11.62 19.62
N ALA A 370 -14.76 12.51 19.10
CA ALA A 370 -13.32 12.28 18.96
C ALA A 370 -12.60 12.10 20.31
N VAL A 371 -13.19 12.60 21.41
CA VAL A 371 -12.67 12.37 22.77
C VAL A 371 -12.76 10.89 23.15
N ASP A 372 -13.84 10.22 22.73
CA ASP A 372 -14.11 8.82 23.05
C ASP A 372 -13.53 7.84 22.02
N ALA A 373 -13.21 8.31 20.81
CA ALA A 373 -12.73 7.47 19.72
C ALA A 373 -11.71 8.20 18.81
N HIS A 374 -10.54 7.58 18.63
CA HIS A 374 -9.48 8.15 17.79
C HIS A 374 -9.89 8.24 16.30
N CYS A 375 -9.70 9.43 15.71
CA CYS A 375 -9.80 9.66 14.26
C CYS A 375 -8.40 9.90 13.68
N HIS A 376 -7.96 9.04 12.76
CA HIS A 376 -6.65 9.19 12.13
C HIS A 376 -6.71 10.29 11.05
N PRO A 377 -5.84 11.31 11.07
CA PRO A 377 -5.96 12.48 10.18
C PRO A 377 -5.81 12.16 8.69
N GLY A 378 -5.09 11.09 8.35
CA GLY A 378 -4.89 10.64 6.96
C GLY A 378 -5.91 9.62 6.45
N LEU A 379 -6.88 9.21 7.27
CA LEU A 379 -7.92 8.24 6.89
C LEU A 379 -9.30 8.86 7.10
N PRO A 380 -10.30 8.52 6.27
CA PRO A 380 -11.66 8.93 6.56
C PRO A 380 -12.15 8.35 7.89
N LEU A 381 -12.95 9.11 8.63
CA LEU A 381 -13.74 8.58 9.73
C LEU A 381 -14.88 7.75 9.15
N HIS A 382 -14.93 6.45 9.47
CA HIS A 382 -16.01 5.54 9.08
C HIS A 382 -17.00 5.33 10.22
N LEU A 383 -18.25 5.74 10.01
CA LEU A 383 -19.38 5.46 10.89
C LEU A 383 -20.32 4.48 10.18
N ARG A 384 -20.52 3.29 10.76
CA ARG A 384 -21.43 2.27 10.22
C ARG A 384 -22.63 2.07 11.12
N PHE A 385 -23.76 1.83 10.48
CA PHE A 385 -25.07 1.74 11.11
C PHE A 385 -25.83 0.54 10.56
N ASP A 386 -26.69 -0.05 11.38
CA ASP A 386 -27.68 -1.04 10.94
C ASP A 386 -28.92 -0.33 10.34
N GLY A 387 -28.69 0.45 9.27
CA GLY A 387 -29.74 1.17 8.55
C GLY A 387 -30.40 2.30 9.35
N VAL A 388 -29.59 3.17 9.96
CA VAL A 388 -30.07 4.34 10.72
C VAL A 388 -30.91 5.25 9.85
N ARG A 389 -32.00 5.80 10.39
CA ARG A 389 -32.76 6.85 9.72
C ARG A 389 -32.17 8.20 10.03
N MET A 390 -31.94 8.99 8.99
CA MET A 390 -31.48 10.38 9.11
C MET A 390 -31.90 11.19 7.90
N ARG A 391 -32.00 12.50 8.08
CA ARG A 391 -32.06 13.50 7.00
C ARG A 391 -30.87 14.45 7.08
N TYR A 392 -30.52 14.85 8.30
CA TYR A 392 -29.47 15.82 8.58
C TYR A 392 -28.24 15.15 9.17
N LEU A 393 -27.07 15.44 8.61
CA LEU A 393 -25.77 15.13 9.19
C LEU A 393 -25.17 16.44 9.69
N LYS A 394 -24.99 16.57 11.01
CA LYS A 394 -24.30 17.70 11.62
C LYS A 394 -22.90 17.26 12.07
N ILE A 395 -21.91 18.11 11.82
CA ILE A 395 -20.54 17.96 12.30
C ILE A 395 -20.17 19.26 13.01
N ASP A 396 -19.61 19.18 14.22
CA ASP A 396 -19.06 20.33 14.92
C ASP A 396 -17.73 19.99 15.60
N LEU A 397 -17.03 21.02 16.08
CA LEU A 397 -15.83 20.88 16.90
C LEU A 397 -16.15 21.34 18.31
N ASP A 398 -15.73 20.60 19.34
CA ASP A 398 -15.88 21.02 20.74
C ASP A 398 -14.74 21.94 21.21
N GLU A 399 -14.37 22.92 20.38
CA GLU A 399 -13.27 23.85 20.62
C GLU A 399 -13.44 25.17 19.86
N GLU A 400 -12.57 26.14 20.17
CA GLU A 400 -12.41 27.32 19.32
C GLU A 400 -11.44 27.00 18.18
N GLN A 401 -11.97 26.80 16.98
CA GLN A 401 -11.19 26.32 15.85
C GLN A 401 -11.87 26.64 14.51
N HIS A 402 -11.16 26.41 13.41
CA HIS A 402 -11.74 26.33 12.08
C HIS A 402 -12.26 24.93 11.79
N LEU A 403 -13.50 24.81 11.33
CA LEU A 403 -14.03 23.58 10.77
C LEU A 403 -13.87 23.57 9.25
N HIS A 404 -13.20 22.55 8.74
CA HIS A 404 -13.01 22.29 7.32
C HIS A 404 -12.86 20.80 7.05
N LEU A 405 -13.42 20.31 5.95
CA LEU A 405 -13.35 18.90 5.55
C LEU A 405 -13.07 18.81 4.05
N ASP A 406 -12.38 17.74 3.63
CA ASP A 406 -12.13 17.43 2.22
C ASP A 406 -13.37 16.88 1.53
N GLY A 407 -14.14 16.06 2.24
CA GLY A 407 -15.33 15.45 1.66
C GLY A 407 -16.18 14.66 2.65
N ILE A 408 -17.39 14.35 2.21
CA ILE A 408 -18.35 13.50 2.93
C ILE A 408 -18.92 12.51 1.92
N GLU A 409 -18.92 11.24 2.27
CA GLU A 409 -19.66 10.21 1.56
C GLU A 409 -20.72 9.59 2.48
N ILE A 410 -21.95 9.49 2.00
CA ILE A 410 -23.05 8.84 2.71
C ILE A 410 -23.59 7.74 1.81
N PHE A 411 -23.80 6.55 2.37
CA PHE A 411 -24.25 5.37 1.65
C PHE A 411 -25.57 4.85 2.21
N ALA A 412 -26.52 4.60 1.31
CA ALA A 412 -27.84 4.10 1.67
C ALA A 412 -27.76 2.62 2.08
N ALA A 413 -28.58 2.24 3.07
CA ALA A 413 -28.76 0.82 3.39
C ALA A 413 -29.51 0.12 2.25
N HIS A 414 -29.04 -1.06 1.84
CA HIS A 414 -29.74 -1.89 0.87
C HIS A 414 -31.12 -2.30 1.41
N ARG A 415 -32.13 -2.34 0.55
CA ARG A 415 -33.42 -2.94 0.89
C ARG A 415 -33.23 -4.46 0.95
N ASP A 416 -33.82 -5.12 1.95
CA ASP A 416 -33.76 -6.57 2.17
C ASP A 416 -34.33 -7.46 1.03
N GLY A 417 -34.53 -6.91 -0.18
CA GLY A 417 -35.00 -7.62 -1.38
C GLY A 417 -33.96 -7.81 -2.49
N ASP A 418 -32.87 -7.03 -2.53
CA ASP A 418 -31.93 -7.05 -3.68
C ASP A 418 -30.81 -8.10 -3.55
N ALA A 419 -30.65 -8.72 -2.38
CA ALA A 419 -29.63 -9.76 -2.16
C ALA A 419 -29.92 -11.06 -2.94
N ALA A 420 -31.16 -11.26 -3.41
CA ALA A 420 -31.56 -12.45 -4.15
C ALA A 420 -31.15 -12.44 -5.63
N GLU A 421 -30.80 -11.28 -6.21
CA GLU A 421 -30.51 -11.16 -7.66
C GLU A 421 -29.01 -11.16 -8.00
N ARG A 422 -28.10 -11.24 -7.02
CA ARG A 422 -26.64 -11.18 -7.27
C ARG A 422 -25.83 -12.33 -6.66
N ALA A 423 -26.47 -13.48 -6.41
CA ALA A 423 -25.80 -14.71 -6.00
C ALA A 423 -25.23 -15.49 -7.19
#